data_AF-A0A1G1Q9U8-F1
#
_entry.id   AF-A0A1G1Q9U8-F1
#
_cell.length_a   1.000
_cell.length_b   1.000
_cell.length_c   1.000
_cell.angle_alpha   90.00
_cell.angle_beta   90.00
_cell.angle_gamma   90.00
#
_symmetry.space_group_name_H-M   'P 1'
#
loop_
_entity.id
_entity.type
_entity.pdbx_description
1 polymer ?
#
loop_
_entity_poly.entity_id
_entity_poly.type
_entity_poly.pdbx_seq_one_letter_code
_entity_poly.pdbx_strand_id
1 'polypeptide(L)'
;MDKGILRIIDANLNRLLEGLRVCEEIMRFIVLDKNLTLRFKNLRHDLTGLTKKWKIKDDQLLGSRDSLADIGKPSIKEELKRQDYQDIFFANIQRAKESARVLEEFSKLKNKRVSAGFKDIRYRLYQIEKDSDSKIRNIRGN
;
A
#
# COMPACT_ATOMS: atom_id res chain seq x y z
N MET A 1 8.34 -2.18 -21.97
CA MET A 1 8.87 -2.67 -20.68
C MET A 1 8.52 -4.13 -20.62
N ASP A 2 9.35 -5.00 -20.03
CA ASP A 2 9.04 -6.42 -19.95
C ASP A 2 7.65 -6.65 -19.31
N LYS A 3 6.90 -7.64 -19.81
CA LYS A 3 5.52 -7.91 -19.36
C LYS A 3 5.50 -8.31 -17.87
N GLY A 4 6.53 -9.02 -17.40
CA GLY A 4 6.69 -9.36 -15.99
C GLY A 4 6.91 -8.12 -15.11
N ILE A 5 7.72 -7.16 -15.56
CA ILE A 5 7.92 -5.89 -14.84
C ILE A 5 6.61 -5.11 -14.72
N LEU A 6 5.82 -5.05 -15.80
CA LEU A 6 4.51 -4.38 -15.78
C LEU A 6 3.55 -5.04 -14.79
N ARG A 7 3.50 -6.38 -14.74
CA ARG A 7 2.72 -7.14 -13.74
C ARG A 7 3.13 -6.83 -12.31
N ILE A 8 4.45 -6.79 -12.04
CA ILE A 8 4.98 -6.47 -10.72
C ILE A 8 4.52 -5.08 -10.30
N ILE A 9 4.59 -4.11 -11.21
CA ILE A 9 4.17 -2.74 -10.92
C ILE A 9 2.67 -2.66 -10.65
N ASP A 10 1.83 -3.24 -11.52
CA ASP A 10 0.37 -3.26 -11.34
C ASP A 10 -0.03 -3.89 -9.99
N ALA A 11 0.49 -5.09 -9.70
CA ALA A 11 0.17 -5.83 -8.49
C ALA A 11 0.56 -5.06 -7.22
N ASN A 12 1.74 -4.43 -7.20
CA ASN A 12 2.20 -3.68 -6.02
C ASN A 12 1.51 -2.32 -5.90
N LEU A 13 1.10 -1.68 -7.00
CA LEU A 13 0.25 -0.48 -6.93
C LEU A 13 -1.10 -0.81 -6.30
N ASN A 14 -1.73 -1.91 -6.72
CA ASN A 14 -2.99 -2.34 -6.16
C ASN A 14 -2.88 -2.68 -4.67
N ARG A 15 -1.91 -3.54 -4.29
CA ARG A 15 -1.67 -3.91 -2.89
C ARG A 15 -1.37 -2.72 -1.99
N LEU A 16 -0.60 -1.75 -2.50
CA LEU A 16 -0.34 -0.51 -1.77
C LEU A 16 -1.64 0.27 -1.55
N LEU A 17 -2.44 0.51 -2.60
CA LEU A 17 -3.69 1.26 -2.48
C LEU A 17 -4.72 0.57 -1.55
N GLU A 18 -4.86 -0.75 -1.66
CA GLU A 18 -5.75 -1.55 -0.82
C GLU A 18 -5.31 -1.53 0.64
N GLY A 19 -4.02 -1.77 0.92
CA GLY A 19 -3.47 -1.73 2.28
C GLY A 19 -3.68 -0.37 2.94
N LEU A 20 -3.43 0.72 2.20
CA LEU A 20 -3.68 2.08 2.68
C LEU A 20 -5.17 2.33 2.94
N ARG A 21 -6.05 1.81 2.10
CA ARG A 21 -7.50 1.98 2.25
C ARG A 21 -8.01 1.29 3.51
N VAL A 22 -7.53 0.07 3.80
CA VAL A 22 -7.90 -0.64 5.03
C VAL A 22 -7.43 0.14 6.26
N CYS A 23 -6.18 0.60 6.28
CA CYS A 23 -5.65 1.39 7.39
C CYS A 23 -6.40 2.72 7.58
N GLU A 24 -6.77 3.41 6.49
CA GLU A 24 -7.58 4.64 6.52
C GLU A 24 -8.92 4.40 7.23
N GLU A 25 -9.61 3.32 6.89
CA GLU A 25 -10.94 3.04 7.44
C GLU A 25 -10.90 2.64 8.92
N ILE A 26 -9.85 1.93 9.35
CA ILE A 26 -9.61 1.66 10.78
C ILE A 26 -9.41 2.97 11.53
N MET A 27 -8.59 3.88 11.00
CA MET A 27 -8.40 5.20 11.60
C MET A 27 -9.70 6.00 11.66
N ARG A 28 -10.52 5.89 10.61
CA ARG A 28 -11.73 6.68 10.43
C ARG A 28 -12.89 6.22 11.29
N PHE A 29 -13.08 4.91 11.43
CA PHE A 29 -14.30 4.33 12.01
C PHE A 29 -14.09 3.62 13.34
N ILE A 30 -12.87 3.17 13.63
CA ILE A 30 -12.56 2.49 14.89
C ILE A 30 -11.82 3.44 15.83
N VAL A 31 -10.71 4.02 15.35
CA VAL A 31 -9.88 4.95 16.15
C VAL A 31 -10.50 6.35 16.23
N LEU A 32 -11.31 6.72 15.23
CA LEU A 32 -11.92 8.05 15.08
C LEU A 32 -10.90 9.21 15.04
N ASP A 33 -9.67 8.94 14.58
CA ASP A 33 -8.61 9.95 14.47
C ASP A 33 -8.65 10.65 13.11
N LYS A 34 -9.16 11.90 13.12
CA LYS A 34 -9.29 12.74 11.92
C LYS A 34 -7.94 13.05 11.27
N ASN A 35 -6.88 13.23 12.06
CA ASN A 35 -5.56 13.60 11.54
C ASN A 35 -4.95 12.42 10.77
N LEU A 36 -4.93 11.23 11.37
CA LEU A 36 -4.40 10.02 10.75
C LEU A 36 -5.23 9.61 9.53
N THR A 37 -6.57 9.73 9.61
CA THR A 37 -7.46 9.51 8.46
C THR A 37 -7.06 10.40 7.28
N LEU A 38 -6.85 11.70 7.51
CA LEU A 38 -6.45 12.63 6.45
C LEU A 38 -5.06 12.31 5.88
N ARG A 39 -4.11 11.90 6.73
CA ARG A 39 -2.76 11.51 6.30
C ARG A 39 -2.78 10.29 5.37
N PHE A 40 -3.58 9.27 5.69
CA PHE A 40 -3.79 8.12 4.79
C PHE A 40 -4.45 8.54 3.47
N LYS A 41 -5.53 9.33 3.53
CA LYS A 41 -6.21 9.86 2.33
C LYS A 41 -5.25 10.63 1.42
N ASN A 42 -4.45 11.54 1.99
CA ASN A 42 -3.47 12.32 1.24
C ASN A 42 -2.41 11.43 0.62
N LEU A 43 -1.92 10.41 1.33
CA LEU A 43 -0.92 9.49 0.81
C LEU A 43 -1.47 8.66 -0.36
N ARG A 44 -2.76 8.26 -0.35
CA ARG A 44 -3.43 7.63 -1.51
C ARG A 44 -3.56 8.59 -2.70
N HIS A 45 -3.85 9.86 -2.44
CA HIS A 45 -3.92 10.88 -3.49
C HIS A 45 -2.54 11.12 -4.11
N ASP A 46 -1.50 11.26 -3.29
CA ASP A 46 -0.11 11.45 -3.73
C ASP A 46 0.38 10.26 -4.55
N LEU A 47 0.04 9.04 -4.14
CA LEU A 47 0.32 7.82 -4.91
C LEU A 47 -0.34 7.85 -6.29
N THR A 48 -1.63 8.20 -6.37
CA THR A 48 -2.34 8.37 -7.65
C THR A 48 -1.70 9.46 -8.53
N GLY A 49 -1.23 10.55 -7.92
CA GLY A 49 -0.49 11.58 -8.63
C GLY A 49 0.87 11.09 -9.14
N LEU A 50 1.57 10.29 -8.35
CA LEU A 50 2.87 9.73 -8.68
C LEU A 50 2.78 8.71 -9.82
N THR A 51 1.75 7.84 -9.82
CA THR A 51 1.53 6.87 -10.90
C THR A 51 1.25 7.57 -12.23
N LYS A 52 0.42 8.63 -12.23
CA LYS A 52 0.20 9.46 -13.42
C LYS A 52 1.51 10.08 -13.94
N LYS A 53 2.38 10.58 -13.05
CA LYS A 53 3.70 11.11 -13.41
C LYS A 53 4.65 10.04 -13.95
N TRP A 54 4.47 8.77 -13.57
CA TRP A 54 5.26 7.66 -14.09
C TRP A 54 4.95 7.37 -15.57
N LYS A 55 3.80 7.81 -16.09
CA LYS A 55 3.39 7.66 -17.49
C LYS A 55 3.39 6.21 -17.99
N ILE A 56 3.15 5.24 -17.10
CA ILE A 56 2.83 3.89 -17.53
C ILE A 56 1.41 3.93 -18.05
N LYS A 57 1.20 3.56 -19.31
CA LYS A 57 -0.14 3.61 -19.91
C LYS A 57 -1.03 2.54 -19.28
N ASP A 58 -2.28 2.88 -18.99
CA ASP A 58 -3.23 1.97 -18.32
C ASP A 58 -3.52 0.71 -19.16
N ASP A 59 -3.49 0.82 -20.48
CA ASP A 59 -3.61 -0.31 -21.43
C ASP A 59 -2.48 -1.35 -21.27
N GLN A 60 -1.26 -0.91 -20.95
CA GLN A 60 -0.11 -1.77 -20.73
C GLN A 60 -0.18 -2.51 -19.38
N LEU A 61 -0.74 -1.87 -18.35
CA LEU A 61 -0.97 -2.52 -17.06
C LEU A 61 -2.11 -3.53 -17.18
N LEU A 62 -3.25 -3.13 -17.75
CA LEU A 62 -4.41 -3.99 -17.96
C LEU A 62 -4.09 -5.19 -18.87
N GLY A 63 -3.39 -4.99 -19.98
CA GLY A 63 -2.99 -6.08 -20.88
C GLY A 63 -1.93 -7.03 -20.30
N SER A 64 -1.30 -6.63 -19.18
CA SER A 64 -0.36 -7.49 -18.45
C SER A 64 -1.02 -8.30 -17.35
N ARG A 65 -2.24 -7.94 -16.91
CA ARG A 65 -2.95 -8.62 -15.82
C ARG A 65 -3.22 -10.07 -16.17
N ASP A 66 -2.72 -10.94 -15.31
CA ASP A 66 -3.05 -12.35 -15.34
C ASP A 66 -3.33 -12.81 -13.90
N SER A 67 -4.44 -12.33 -13.36
CA SER A 67 -4.92 -12.66 -12.00
C SER A 67 -5.21 -14.16 -11.84
N LEU A 68 -5.39 -14.87 -12.97
CA LEU A 68 -5.69 -16.30 -12.98
C LEU A 68 -4.42 -17.15 -12.92
N ALA A 69 -3.36 -16.76 -13.62
CA ALA A 69 -2.06 -17.46 -13.63
C ALA A 69 -1.01 -16.89 -12.66
N ASP A 70 -1.39 -16.02 -11.71
CA ASP A 70 -0.48 -15.55 -10.68
C ASP A 70 -0.04 -16.72 -9.77
N ILE A 71 1.23 -17.08 -9.91
CA ILE A 71 1.89 -18.14 -9.12
C ILE A 71 2.09 -17.59 -7.70
N GLY A 72 1.08 -17.78 -6.86
CA GLY A 72 1.08 -17.33 -5.45
C GLY A 72 -0.25 -17.60 -4.74
N LYS A 73 -1.04 -18.55 -5.24
CA LYS A 73 -2.47 -18.68 -4.95
C LYS A 73 -2.93 -19.47 -3.71
N PRO A 74 -2.09 -20.08 -2.86
CA PRO A 74 -2.57 -20.45 -1.54
C PRO A 74 -2.29 -19.30 -0.57
N SER A 75 -3.35 -18.68 -0.05
CA SER A 75 -3.28 -17.92 1.20
C SER A 75 -2.63 -18.82 2.25
N ILE A 76 -1.53 -18.37 2.84
CA ILE A 76 -0.89 -19.12 3.93
C ILE A 76 -1.91 -19.13 5.07
N LYS A 77 -2.08 -20.26 5.79
CA LYS A 77 -3.08 -20.39 6.88
C LYS A 77 -3.03 -19.25 7.91
N GLU A 78 -1.86 -18.62 8.05
CA GLU A 78 -1.59 -17.46 8.90
C GLU A 78 -2.22 -16.15 8.37
N GLU A 79 -2.35 -15.99 7.05
CA GLU A 79 -2.99 -14.83 6.42
C GLU A 79 -4.51 -14.79 6.68
N LEU A 80 -5.12 -15.96 6.92
CA LEU A 80 -6.54 -16.16 7.23
C LEU A 80 -6.88 -15.93 8.71
N LYS A 81 -5.89 -15.85 9.60
CA LYS A 81 -6.11 -15.61 11.03
C LYS A 81 -5.89 -14.13 11.32
N ARG A 82 -6.99 -13.40 11.58
CA ARG A 82 -6.98 -12.05 12.16
C ARG A 82 -7.77 -12.13 13.46
N GLN A 83 -7.18 -11.72 14.57
CA GLN A 83 -7.86 -11.78 15.87
C GLN A 83 -8.70 -10.52 16.11
N ASP A 84 -8.18 -9.36 15.70
CA ASP A 84 -8.83 -8.07 15.90
C ASP A 84 -8.45 -7.04 14.80
N TYR A 85 -8.92 -5.80 14.96
CA TYR A 85 -8.59 -4.71 14.04
C TYR A 85 -7.12 -4.27 14.14
N GLN A 86 -6.41 -4.55 15.24
CA GLN A 86 -5.00 -4.21 15.39
C GLN A 86 -4.18 -5.10 14.46
N ASP A 87 -4.44 -6.41 14.47
CA ASP A 87 -3.84 -7.37 13.54
C ASP A 87 -4.09 -6.98 12.08
N ILE A 88 -5.34 -6.58 11.76
CA ILE A 88 -5.70 -6.14 10.42
C ILE A 88 -4.88 -4.89 10.05
N PHE A 89 -4.77 -3.91 10.94
CA PHE A 89 -3.98 -2.71 10.67
C PHE A 89 -2.50 -3.04 10.42
N PHE A 90 -1.85 -3.75 11.34
CA PHE A 90 -0.41 -4.01 11.26
C PHE A 90 -0.05 -4.85 10.04
N ALA A 91 -0.90 -5.81 9.66
CA ALA A 91 -0.67 -6.59 8.45
C ALA A 91 -0.89 -5.79 7.16
N ASN A 92 -1.85 -4.85 7.13
CA ASN A 92 -2.08 -4.01 5.95
C ASN A 92 -1.00 -2.94 5.80
N ILE A 93 -0.56 -2.30 6.88
CA ILE A 93 0.50 -1.29 6.83
C ILE A 93 1.85 -1.91 6.46
N GLN A 94 2.13 -3.13 6.92
CA GLN A 94 3.34 -3.87 6.54
C GLN A 94 3.35 -4.21 5.03
N ARG A 95 2.26 -4.76 4.50
CA ARG A 95 2.11 -5.04 3.06
C ARG A 95 2.20 -3.77 2.21
N ALA A 96 1.66 -2.65 2.69
CA ALA A 96 1.81 -1.35 2.03
C ALA A 96 3.28 -0.93 1.96
N LYS A 97 4.04 -1.03 3.06
CA LYS A 97 5.47 -0.70 3.09
C LYS A 97 6.30 -1.58 2.13
N GLU A 98 6.02 -2.89 2.09
CA GLU A 98 6.65 -3.83 1.17
C GLU A 98 6.34 -3.49 -0.29
N SER A 99 5.07 -3.22 -0.59
CA SER A 99 4.64 -2.82 -1.94
C SER A 99 5.31 -1.52 -2.39
N ALA A 100 5.38 -0.52 -1.51
CA ALA A 100 6.09 0.74 -1.77
C ALA A 100 7.59 0.50 -2.03
N ARG A 101 8.24 -0.44 -1.30
CA ARG A 101 9.64 -0.82 -1.50
C ARG A 101 9.87 -1.45 -2.88
N VAL A 102 8.97 -2.34 -3.31
CA VAL A 102 9.04 -2.95 -4.65
C VAL A 102 8.91 -1.87 -5.73
N LEU A 103 7.92 -0.99 -5.61
CA LEU A 103 7.71 0.10 -6.56
C LEU A 103 8.89 1.09 -6.61
N GLU A 104 9.49 1.38 -5.45
CA GLU A 104 10.72 2.18 -5.35
C GLU A 104 11.86 1.58 -6.19
N GLU A 105 12.10 0.28 -6.10
CA GLU A 105 13.18 -0.40 -6.84
C GLU A 105 12.87 -0.49 -8.35
N PHE A 106 11.69 -0.97 -8.72
CA PHE A 106 11.35 -1.16 -10.14
C PHE A 106 11.22 0.17 -10.90
N SER A 107 10.84 1.26 -10.23
CA SER A 107 10.83 2.59 -10.87
C SER A 107 12.22 3.14 -11.19
N LYS A 108 13.29 2.68 -10.53
CA LYS A 108 14.68 3.09 -10.86
C LYS A 108 15.07 2.73 -12.29
N LEU A 109 14.48 1.67 -12.85
CA LEU A 109 14.74 1.22 -14.22
C LEU A 109 14.35 2.26 -15.28
N LYS A 110 13.45 3.20 -14.96
CA LYS A 110 12.92 4.16 -15.93
C LYS A 110 12.91 5.60 -15.45
N ASN A 111 12.67 5.85 -14.17
CA ASN A 111 12.46 7.20 -13.66
C ASN A 111 12.92 7.33 -12.21
N LYS A 112 14.13 7.87 -12.01
CA LYS A 112 14.71 8.14 -10.69
C LYS A 112 13.86 9.11 -9.85
N ARG A 113 13.13 10.04 -10.47
CA ARG A 113 12.24 10.97 -9.74
C ARG A 113 11.03 10.24 -9.18
N VAL A 114 10.46 9.31 -9.94
CA VAL A 114 9.37 8.47 -9.46
C VAL A 114 9.84 7.53 -8.34
N SER A 115 11.05 6.97 -8.46
CA SER A 115 11.67 6.18 -7.39
C SER A 115 11.82 6.99 -6.10
N ALA A 116 12.30 8.24 -6.18
CA ALA A 116 12.35 9.12 -5.03
C ALA A 116 10.95 9.38 -4.42
N GLY A 117 9.90 9.47 -5.25
CA GLY A 117 8.52 9.59 -4.77
C GLY A 117 8.04 8.35 -4.00
N PHE A 118 8.33 7.14 -4.47
CA PHE A 118 8.00 5.92 -3.72
C PHE A 118 8.81 5.78 -2.44
N LYS A 119 10.07 6.22 -2.46
CA LYS A 119 10.89 6.33 -1.25
C LYS A 119 10.20 7.25 -0.22
N ASP A 120 9.80 8.46 -0.62
CA ASP A 120 9.08 9.40 0.26
C ASP A 120 7.80 8.79 0.85
N ILE A 121 6.96 8.16 0.00
CA ILE A 121 5.76 7.46 0.44
C ILE A 121 6.09 6.41 1.51
N ARG A 122 7.15 5.61 1.31
CA ARG A 122 7.57 4.58 2.28
C ARG A 122 8.01 5.19 3.62
N TYR A 123 8.74 6.31 3.62
CA TYR A 123 9.12 7.00 4.86
C TYR A 123 7.90 7.58 5.59
N ARG A 124 6.97 8.18 4.85
CA ARG A 124 5.71 8.66 5.41
C ARG A 124 4.88 7.52 6.02
N LEU A 125 4.91 6.32 5.43
CA LEU A 125 4.27 5.14 6.01
C LEU A 125 4.87 4.73 7.35
N TYR A 126 6.21 4.73 7.50
CA TYR A 126 6.84 4.47 8.80
C TYR A 126 6.40 5.48 9.86
N GLN A 127 6.33 6.76 9.49
CA GLN A 127 5.90 7.79 10.43
C GLN A 127 4.42 7.64 10.80
N ILE A 128 3.55 7.39 9.82
CA ILE A 128 2.11 7.16 10.07
C ILE A 128 1.92 5.93 10.95
N GLU A 129 2.63 4.84 10.69
CA GLU A 129 2.59 3.63 11.52
C GLU A 129 2.99 3.92 12.96
N LYS A 130 4.12 4.61 13.18
CA LYS A 130 4.59 5.00 14.51
C LYS A 130 3.53 5.84 15.26
N ASP A 131 2.92 6.80 14.58
CA ASP A 131 1.91 7.67 15.19
C ASP A 131 0.59 6.91 15.44
N SER A 132 0.29 5.91 14.61
CA SER A 132 -0.89 5.06 14.75
C SER A 132 -0.77 4.01 15.85
N ASP A 133 0.44 3.49 16.13
CA ASP A 133 0.67 2.37 17.06
C ASP A 133 0.05 2.64 18.44
N SER A 134 0.37 3.80 19.03
CA SER A 134 -0.20 4.20 20.32
C SER A 134 -1.72 4.39 20.28
N LYS A 135 -2.27 4.85 19.16
CA LYS A 135 -3.72 5.07 19.02
C LYS A 135 -4.46 3.75 18.88
N ILE A 136 -3.89 2.80 18.15
CA ILE A 136 -4.49 1.47 17.90
C ILE A 136 -4.48 0.63 19.16
N ARG A 137 -3.35 0.62 19.89
CA ARG A 137 -3.20 -0.20 21.10
C ARG A 137 -4.00 0.32 22.30
N ASN A 138 -4.25 1.63 22.35
CA ASN A 138 -4.88 2.28 23.52
C ASN A 138 -6.40 2.49 23.39
N ILE A 139 -7.06 1.92 22.38
CA ILE A 139 -8.53 1.83 22.39
C ILE A 139 -8.90 0.79 23.44
N ARG A 140 -8.97 1.23 24.69
CA ARG A 140 -9.68 0.50 25.74
C ARG A 140 -11.15 0.53 25.36
N GLY A 141 -11.75 -0.66 25.37
CA GLY A 141 -13.11 -0.91 24.91
C GLY A 141 -14.10 0.14 25.41
N ASN A 142 -15.00 0.53 24.50
CA ASN A 142 -16.27 1.13 24.87
C ASN A 142 -17.04 0.20 25.82
#